data_AF-A0AAU9VVM8-F1
#
_entry.id   AF-A0AAU9VVM8-F1
#
_cell.length_a   1.000
_cell.length_b   1.000
_cell.length_c   1.000
_cell.angle_alpha   90.00
_cell.angle_beta   90.00
_cell.angle_gamma   90.00
#
_symmetry.space_group_name_H-M   'P 1'
#
loop_
_entity.id
_entity.type
_entity.pdbx_description
1 polymer ?
#
loop_
_entity_poly.entity_id
_entity_poly.type
_entity_poly.pdbx_seq_one_letter_code
_entity_poly.pdbx_strand_id
1 'polypeptide(L)'
;TGDECRIILFEEPIANKAIKGHVIWSKEVPNEGSCRMMCYMEPNCVSINVRPSQGGKYKCELNNATADVISLENWDTAYYLAVENPCRSNPCYDGSTCQVGFTGKGFRCICPIGFPSIKCFKAKSCSDVKMLDSTVKTGPYVIDSDGEGKLKPFNVTCNMTDKDGVGVTVISHDSENKTQVDKCKDRGCYSRNISYTGASFPQLASLTRVSKYCEQFIKYECKASKIFAKKISSKARNRSYAWWMSRDSIKMTYWDGADANSDKCACGIERTCVNRTLRCNCDTNDEEWREDSGLLTNKTHLPVRQLRFGDTNRNKEEGHHTLGKFKCYGIA
;
A
#
# COMPACT_ATOMS: atom_id res chain seq x y z
N THR A 1 17.56 16.93 -11.50
CA THR A 1 17.74 15.50 -11.23
C THR A 1 19.19 15.20 -11.48
N GLY A 2 20.02 15.22 -10.43
CA GLY A 2 21.45 14.97 -10.60
C GLY A 2 21.62 13.52 -11.02
N ASP A 3 22.13 13.30 -12.22
CA ASP A 3 22.60 11.99 -12.66
C ASP A 3 23.50 11.43 -11.55
N GLU A 4 23.07 10.33 -10.93
CA GLU A 4 23.85 9.69 -9.88
C GLU A 4 25.17 9.24 -10.49
N CYS A 5 26.25 9.96 -10.15
CA CYS A 5 27.58 9.70 -10.65
C CYS A 5 27.93 8.23 -10.39
N ARG A 6 28.23 7.47 -11.44
CA ARG A 6 28.62 6.06 -11.34
C ARG A 6 30.12 6.00 -11.07
N ILE A 7 30.57 5.14 -10.15
CA ILE A 7 31.98 4.92 -9.84
C ILE A 7 32.18 3.41 -9.73
N ILE A 8 32.99 2.83 -10.61
CA ILE A 8 33.31 1.40 -10.61
C ILE A 8 34.82 1.20 -10.48
N LEU A 9 35.21 0.20 -9.71
CA LEU A 9 36.60 -0.22 -9.52
C LEU A 9 36.76 -1.63 -10.09
N PHE A 10 37.77 -1.84 -10.93
CA PHE A 10 38.06 -3.16 -11.48
C PHE A 10 39.01 -3.91 -10.55
N GLU A 11 38.72 -5.19 -10.33
CA GLU A 11 39.62 -6.14 -9.70
C GLU A 11 40.78 -6.51 -10.65
N GLU A 12 41.77 -7.23 -10.13
CA GLU A 12 42.92 -7.69 -10.92
C GLU A 12 42.50 -8.62 -12.07
N PRO A 13 43.12 -8.48 -13.26
CA PRO A 13 42.77 -9.28 -14.43
C PRO A 13 43.15 -10.75 -14.26
N ILE A 14 42.27 -11.64 -14.70
CA ILE A 14 42.51 -13.09 -14.75
C ILE A 14 42.81 -13.49 -16.18
N ALA A 15 44.06 -13.89 -16.45
CA ALA A 15 44.52 -14.27 -17.77
C ALA A 15 43.97 -15.64 -18.24
N ASN A 16 43.81 -15.79 -19.56
CA ASN A 16 43.34 -16.98 -20.27
C ASN A 16 41.95 -17.47 -19.81
N LYS A 17 41.12 -16.55 -19.30
CA LYS A 17 39.81 -16.82 -18.74
C LYS A 17 38.75 -15.85 -19.27
N ALA A 18 37.51 -16.33 -19.29
CA ALA A 18 36.34 -15.56 -19.68
C ALA A 18 35.05 -16.20 -19.14
N ILE A 19 33.98 -15.40 -19.00
CA ILE A 19 32.62 -15.90 -18.73
C ILE A 19 31.88 -16.06 -20.06
N LYS A 20 31.05 -17.12 -20.19
CA LYS A 20 30.14 -17.33 -21.32
C LYS A 20 28.67 -17.31 -20.88
N GLY A 21 27.77 -17.01 -21.81
CA GLY A 21 26.32 -17.03 -21.58
C GLY A 21 25.73 -15.77 -20.92
N HIS A 22 26.59 -14.82 -20.52
CA HIS A 22 26.22 -13.60 -19.79
C HIS A 22 26.60 -12.30 -20.52
N VAL A 23 27.02 -12.43 -21.78
CA VAL A 23 27.40 -11.30 -22.62
C VAL A 23 26.14 -10.49 -22.94
N ILE A 24 26.08 -9.26 -22.44
CA ILE A 24 25.01 -8.31 -22.76
C ILE A 24 25.34 -7.49 -24.00
N TRP A 25 26.64 -7.33 -24.31
CA TRP A 25 27.08 -6.55 -25.45
C TRP A 25 28.48 -6.97 -25.91
N SER A 26 28.75 -6.96 -27.22
CA SER A 26 30.11 -7.20 -27.73
C SER A 26 30.46 -6.38 -28.97
N LYS A 27 31.70 -5.88 -29.05
CA LYS A 27 32.22 -5.10 -30.19
C LYS A 27 33.73 -5.09 -30.23
N GLU A 28 34.28 -4.75 -31.38
CA GLU A 28 35.70 -4.38 -31.48
C GLU A 28 35.95 -2.95 -31.02
N VAL A 29 37.01 -2.77 -30.25
CA VAL A 29 37.45 -1.50 -29.68
C VAL A 29 38.94 -1.24 -29.99
N PRO A 30 39.37 0.03 -30.06
CA PRO A 30 40.74 0.36 -30.44
C PRO A 30 41.79 0.03 -29.37
N ASN A 31 41.41 -0.04 -28.09
CA ASN A 31 42.29 -0.38 -26.97
C ASN A 31 41.50 -0.96 -25.79
N GLU A 32 42.20 -1.57 -24.83
CA GLU A 32 41.62 -2.15 -23.61
C GLU A 32 40.80 -1.13 -22.80
N GLY A 33 41.31 0.10 -22.61
CA GLY A 33 40.66 1.12 -21.80
C GLY A 33 39.27 1.49 -22.32
N SER A 34 39.05 1.37 -23.62
CA SER A 34 37.74 1.55 -24.25
C SER A 34 36.72 0.53 -23.74
N CYS A 35 37.14 -0.71 -23.47
CA CYS A 35 36.26 -1.74 -22.92
C CYS A 35 35.81 -1.38 -21.50
N ARG A 36 36.75 -0.90 -20.66
CA ARG A 36 36.46 -0.41 -19.30
C ARG A 36 35.48 0.76 -19.32
N MET A 37 35.68 1.72 -20.24
CA MET A 37 34.80 2.87 -20.41
C MET A 37 33.38 2.48 -20.85
N MET A 38 33.25 1.50 -21.75
CA MET A 38 31.93 1.02 -22.14
C MET A 38 31.21 0.30 -20.99
N CYS A 39 31.94 -0.48 -20.18
CA CYS A 39 31.37 -1.08 -18.97
C CYS A 39 30.88 -0.01 -17.99
N TYR A 40 31.63 1.08 -17.83
CA TYR A 40 31.23 2.25 -17.05
C TYR A 40 29.93 2.90 -17.58
N MET A 41 29.74 2.96 -18.89
CA MET A 41 28.55 3.56 -19.49
C MET A 41 27.32 2.62 -19.48
N GLU A 42 27.52 1.30 -19.36
CA GLU A 42 26.44 0.31 -19.31
C GLU A 42 26.12 -0.10 -17.86
N PRO A 43 25.01 0.36 -17.27
CA PRO A 43 24.71 0.17 -15.84
C PRO A 43 24.62 -1.28 -15.37
N ASN A 44 24.32 -2.22 -16.28
CA ASN A 44 24.23 -3.65 -15.96
C ASN A 44 25.56 -4.40 -16.14
N CYS A 45 26.61 -3.74 -16.61
CA CYS A 45 27.93 -4.34 -16.74
C CYS A 45 28.59 -4.48 -15.36
N VAL A 46 28.99 -5.71 -15.01
CA VAL A 46 29.70 -6.04 -13.76
C VAL A 46 31.01 -6.80 -14.01
N SER A 47 31.29 -7.20 -15.25
CA SER A 47 32.59 -7.73 -15.67
C SER A 47 32.77 -7.61 -17.18
N ILE A 48 34.00 -7.79 -17.66
CA ILE A 48 34.35 -7.76 -19.08
C ILE A 48 35.22 -8.95 -19.47
N ASN A 49 35.01 -9.48 -20.68
CA ASN A 49 35.99 -10.31 -21.37
C ASN A 49 36.68 -9.44 -22.41
N VAL A 50 38.01 -9.48 -22.46
CA VAL A 50 38.78 -8.77 -23.47
C VAL A 50 39.77 -9.72 -24.11
N ARG A 51 39.86 -9.66 -25.45
CA ARG A 51 40.87 -10.42 -26.20
C ARG A 51 41.41 -9.61 -27.37
N PRO A 52 42.65 -9.86 -27.81
CA PRO A 52 43.17 -9.28 -29.03
C PRO A 52 42.30 -9.64 -30.25
N SER A 53 42.20 -8.71 -31.20
CA SER A 53 41.57 -8.90 -32.51
C SER A 53 42.51 -8.42 -33.63
N GLN A 54 42.11 -8.62 -34.87
CA GLN A 54 42.91 -8.24 -36.04
C GLN A 54 43.15 -6.72 -36.09
N GLY A 55 44.32 -6.33 -36.61
CA GLY A 55 44.68 -4.92 -36.79
C GLY A 55 44.99 -4.16 -35.50
N GLY A 56 45.45 -4.86 -34.45
CA GLY A 56 45.82 -4.25 -33.16
C GLY A 56 44.62 -3.80 -32.31
N LYS A 57 43.40 -4.19 -32.70
CA LYS A 57 42.17 -3.93 -31.96
C LYS A 57 41.94 -5.00 -30.90
N TYR A 58 40.91 -4.80 -30.09
CA TYR A 58 40.48 -5.76 -29.08
C TYR A 58 39.00 -6.09 -29.28
N LYS A 59 38.62 -7.35 -29.14
CA LYS A 59 37.24 -7.76 -28.99
C LYS A 59 36.87 -7.65 -27.51
N CYS A 60 35.90 -6.80 -27.22
CA CYS A 60 35.39 -6.52 -25.88
C CYS A 60 33.98 -7.12 -25.75
N GLU A 61 33.74 -7.85 -24.66
CA GLU A 61 32.42 -8.37 -24.27
C GLU A 61 32.09 -7.84 -22.87
N LEU A 62 30.95 -7.17 -22.72
CA LEU A 62 30.43 -6.72 -21.44
C LEU A 62 29.49 -7.80 -20.89
N ASN A 63 29.60 -8.11 -19.59
CA ASN A 63 28.82 -9.17 -18.97
C ASN A 63 27.97 -8.67 -17.79
N ASN A 64 26.81 -9.29 -17.59
CA ASN A 64 25.92 -9.03 -16.45
C ASN A 64 26.17 -9.93 -15.23
N ALA A 65 27.28 -10.67 -15.21
CA ALA A 65 27.62 -11.57 -14.11
C ALA A 65 29.12 -11.59 -13.82
N THR A 66 29.48 -12.05 -12.61
CA THR A 66 30.86 -12.18 -12.13
C THR A 66 31.23 -13.65 -11.88
N ALA A 67 32.54 -13.95 -11.86
CA ALA A 67 33.12 -15.30 -11.76
C ALA A 67 32.81 -16.04 -10.44
N ASP A 68 32.36 -15.30 -9.46
CA ASP A 68 31.90 -15.76 -8.15
C ASP A 68 30.47 -16.35 -8.20
N VAL A 69 29.70 -16.05 -9.25
CA VAL A 69 28.38 -16.63 -9.52
C VAL A 69 28.48 -17.76 -10.55
N ILE A 70 29.45 -17.71 -11.46
CA ILE A 70 29.60 -18.62 -12.61
C ILE A 70 31.05 -19.01 -12.82
N SER A 71 31.31 -20.25 -13.21
CA SER A 71 32.66 -20.74 -13.49
C SER A 71 33.30 -20.04 -14.70
N LEU A 72 34.55 -19.60 -14.55
CA LEU A 72 35.37 -19.10 -15.65
C LEU A 72 35.82 -20.23 -16.57
N GLU A 73 35.57 -20.06 -17.87
CA GLU A 73 36.04 -20.96 -18.91
C GLU A 73 37.43 -20.57 -19.40
N ASN A 74 38.20 -21.56 -19.87
CA ASN A 74 39.46 -21.29 -20.54
C ASN A 74 39.19 -20.65 -21.89
N TRP A 75 39.82 -19.52 -22.14
CA TRP A 75 39.81 -18.86 -23.43
C TRP A 75 41.20 -18.29 -23.70
N ASP A 76 41.92 -18.96 -24.60
CA ASP A 76 43.29 -18.60 -24.94
C ASP A 76 43.39 -17.15 -25.42
N THR A 77 44.40 -16.42 -24.94
CA THR A 77 44.68 -15.00 -25.20
C THR A 77 43.64 -14.00 -24.70
N ALA A 78 42.54 -14.45 -24.08
CA ALA A 78 41.58 -13.57 -23.43
C ALA A 78 42.00 -13.29 -21.98
N TYR A 79 41.51 -12.20 -21.42
CA TYR A 79 41.52 -11.99 -19.97
C TYR A 79 40.16 -11.47 -19.51
N TYR A 80 39.86 -11.80 -18.26
CA TYR A 80 38.62 -11.45 -17.58
C TYR A 80 38.91 -10.41 -16.50
N LEU A 81 38.11 -9.33 -16.43
CA LEU A 81 38.13 -8.39 -15.30
C LEU A 81 36.74 -8.30 -14.69
N ALA A 82 36.66 -8.47 -13.37
CA ALA A 82 35.47 -8.18 -12.59
C ALA A 82 35.48 -6.72 -12.10
N VAL A 83 34.29 -6.15 -11.92
CA VAL A 83 34.10 -4.94 -11.11
C VAL A 83 33.90 -5.37 -9.66
N GLU A 84 34.44 -4.62 -8.70
CA GLU A 84 34.10 -4.77 -7.29
C GLU A 84 32.58 -4.71 -7.13
N ASN A 85 31.97 -5.81 -6.68
CA ASN A 85 30.54 -6.01 -6.82
C ASN A 85 29.83 -6.11 -5.46
N PRO A 86 29.37 -4.99 -4.87
CA PRO A 86 28.53 -4.98 -3.67
C PRO A 86 27.23 -5.78 -3.81
N CYS A 87 26.75 -6.00 -5.06
CA CYS A 87 25.56 -6.78 -5.34
C CYS A 87 25.75 -8.28 -5.04
N ARG A 88 26.98 -8.78 -4.85
CA ARG A 88 27.28 -10.17 -4.45
C ARG A 88 26.52 -10.62 -3.19
N SER A 89 26.28 -9.68 -2.27
CA SER A 89 25.54 -9.95 -1.03
C SER A 89 24.02 -10.03 -1.20
N ASN A 90 23.52 -9.99 -2.45
CA ASN A 90 22.11 -9.83 -2.79
C ASN A 90 21.40 -8.74 -1.97
N PRO A 91 21.89 -7.49 -2.02
CA PRO A 91 21.36 -6.41 -1.18
C PRO A 91 20.00 -5.87 -1.63
N CYS A 92 19.52 -6.26 -2.81
CA CYS A 92 18.23 -5.88 -3.39
C CYS A 92 17.23 -7.05 -3.30
N TYR A 93 15.94 -6.74 -3.25
CA TYR A 93 14.86 -7.74 -3.23
C TYR A 93 14.82 -8.63 -4.49
N ASP A 94 14.29 -9.85 -4.34
CA ASP A 94 14.14 -10.82 -5.43
C ASP A 94 13.33 -10.27 -6.61
N GLY A 95 13.90 -10.35 -7.81
CA GLY A 95 13.29 -9.82 -9.04
C GLY A 95 13.53 -8.33 -9.29
N SER A 96 14.32 -7.66 -8.46
CA SER A 96 14.87 -6.32 -8.76
C SER A 96 16.28 -6.40 -9.37
N THR A 97 16.70 -5.36 -10.09
CA THR A 97 18.04 -5.31 -10.70
C THR A 97 18.99 -4.50 -9.84
N CYS A 98 20.06 -5.13 -9.35
CA CYS A 98 21.14 -4.43 -8.65
C CYS A 98 22.17 -3.89 -9.66
N GLN A 99 22.46 -2.59 -9.62
CA GLN A 99 23.44 -1.93 -10.49
C GLN A 99 24.60 -1.38 -9.67
N VAL A 100 25.82 -1.73 -10.07
CA VAL A 100 27.06 -1.36 -9.36
C VAL A 100 27.52 0.06 -9.69
N GLY A 101 28.14 0.68 -8.68
CA GLY A 101 28.81 1.96 -8.77
C GLY A 101 27.94 3.18 -8.52
N PHE A 102 26.69 3.02 -8.12
CA PHE A 102 25.80 4.15 -7.85
C PHE A 102 25.67 4.44 -6.35
N THR A 103 25.39 5.69 -5.99
CA THR A 103 25.23 6.17 -4.61
C THR A 103 26.49 6.02 -3.73
N GLY A 104 26.48 6.55 -2.51
CA GLY A 104 27.56 6.36 -1.54
C GLY A 104 27.74 4.90 -1.05
N LYS A 105 26.85 3.99 -1.42
CA LYS A 105 26.90 2.56 -1.06
C LYS A 105 27.60 1.70 -2.12
N GLY A 106 27.94 2.27 -3.28
CA GLY A 106 28.53 1.53 -4.41
C GLY A 106 27.54 0.67 -5.20
N PHE A 107 26.23 0.78 -4.95
CA PHE A 107 25.18 0.18 -5.76
C PHE A 107 23.85 0.94 -5.67
N ARG A 108 22.94 0.68 -6.62
CA ARG A 108 21.51 1.03 -6.54
C ARG A 108 20.64 -0.16 -6.94
N CYS A 109 19.41 -0.22 -6.44
CA CYS A 109 18.42 -1.20 -6.86
C CYS A 109 17.41 -0.55 -7.81
N ILE A 110 17.29 -1.07 -9.04
CA ILE A 110 16.16 -0.75 -9.92
C ILE A 110 15.01 -1.65 -9.53
N CYS A 111 14.02 -1.05 -8.87
CA CYS A 111 12.86 -1.75 -8.39
C CYS A 111 11.77 -1.83 -9.46
N PRO A 112 10.98 -2.92 -9.47
CA PRO A 112 9.75 -2.96 -10.25
C PRO A 112 8.81 -1.82 -9.87
N ILE A 113 7.94 -1.44 -10.80
CA ILE A 113 6.92 -0.40 -10.58
C ILE A 113 6.12 -0.75 -9.31
N GLY A 114 6.10 0.17 -8.34
CA GLY A 114 5.39 0.00 -7.06
C GLY A 114 6.26 -0.30 -5.84
N PHE A 115 7.58 -0.51 -6.00
CA PHE A 115 8.53 -0.79 -4.91
C PHE A 115 9.58 0.32 -4.72
N PRO A 116 9.22 1.56 -4.34
CA PRO A 116 10.11 2.73 -4.46
C PRO A 116 11.22 2.83 -3.40
N SER A 117 11.58 1.76 -2.69
CA SER A 117 12.59 1.84 -1.63
C SER A 117 14.00 1.53 -2.16
N ILE A 118 15.03 2.05 -1.46
CA ILE A 118 16.46 1.91 -1.80
C ILE A 118 16.94 0.44 -1.92
N LYS A 119 16.22 -0.52 -1.32
CA LYS A 119 16.48 -1.97 -1.40
C LYS A 119 15.32 -2.78 -1.98
N CYS A 120 14.30 -2.11 -2.53
CA CYS A 120 13.07 -2.74 -3.02
C CYS A 120 12.31 -3.57 -1.96
N PHE A 121 12.40 -3.20 -0.68
CA PHE A 121 11.65 -3.84 0.40
C PHE A 121 10.14 -3.74 0.20
N LYS A 122 9.46 -4.82 0.58
CA LYS A 122 8.03 -4.88 0.82
C LYS A 122 7.66 -4.12 2.10
N ALA A 123 7.36 -2.84 1.98
CA ALA A 123 6.82 -2.07 3.10
C ALA A 123 5.46 -2.64 3.53
N LYS A 124 5.21 -2.77 4.84
CA LYS A 124 3.94 -3.34 5.35
C LYS A 124 2.79 -2.34 5.31
N SER A 125 3.12 -1.05 5.31
CA SER A 125 2.19 0.08 5.28
C SER A 125 2.85 1.32 4.69
N CYS A 126 2.05 2.35 4.37
CA CYS A 126 2.58 3.64 3.96
C CYS A 126 3.42 4.34 5.04
N SER A 127 3.20 4.02 6.31
CA SER A 127 4.04 4.53 7.40
C SER A 127 5.43 3.90 7.37
N ASP A 128 5.54 2.61 7.00
CA ASP A 128 6.83 1.97 6.78
C ASP A 128 7.52 2.55 5.54
N VAL A 129 6.79 2.81 4.45
CA VAL A 129 7.35 3.48 3.26
C VAL A 129 7.98 4.81 3.66
N LYS A 130 7.25 5.63 4.43
CA LYS A 130 7.71 6.94 4.90
C LYS A 130 8.89 6.87 5.86
N MET A 131 8.94 5.82 6.69
CA MET A 131 10.06 5.56 7.60
C MET A 131 11.32 5.14 6.82
N LEU A 132 11.16 4.30 5.80
CA LEU A 132 12.28 3.80 4.98
C LEU A 132 12.88 4.87 4.08
N ASP A 133 12.06 5.78 3.57
CA ASP A 133 12.49 6.95 2.81
C ASP A 133 11.58 8.14 3.13
N SER A 134 12.14 9.14 3.80
CA SER A 134 11.40 10.34 4.21
C SER A 134 11.10 11.30 3.07
N THR A 135 11.75 11.14 1.90
CA THR A 135 11.63 12.05 0.74
C THR A 135 10.45 11.72 -0.18
N VAL A 136 9.89 10.51 -0.02
CA VAL A 136 8.74 10.01 -0.77
C VAL A 136 7.52 10.94 -0.72
N LYS A 137 6.78 11.00 -1.83
CA LYS A 137 5.64 11.89 -2.04
C LYS A 137 4.31 11.14 -2.05
N THR A 138 3.21 11.87 -1.90
CA THR A 138 1.86 11.28 -2.02
C THR A 138 1.67 10.64 -3.39
N GLY A 139 1.10 9.44 -3.44
CA GLY A 139 0.92 8.71 -4.70
C GLY A 139 0.52 7.24 -4.50
N PRO A 140 0.48 6.45 -5.58
CA PRO A 140 0.24 5.01 -5.53
C PRO A 140 1.49 4.24 -5.10
N TYR A 141 1.31 3.22 -4.26
CA TYR A 141 2.37 2.34 -3.76
C TYR A 141 1.88 0.90 -3.69
N VAL A 142 2.79 -0.05 -3.71
CA VAL A 142 2.52 -1.46 -3.39
C VAL A 142 3.00 -1.72 -1.96
N ILE A 143 2.13 -2.30 -1.14
CA ILE A 143 2.48 -2.73 0.23
C ILE A 143 2.16 -4.21 0.41
N ASP A 144 2.84 -4.84 1.37
CA ASP A 144 2.66 -6.23 1.76
C ASP A 144 2.50 -6.31 3.29
N SER A 145 1.27 -6.16 3.77
CA SER A 145 0.98 -6.01 5.20
C SER A 145 1.18 -7.29 6.02
N ASP A 146 1.22 -8.47 5.41
CA ASP A 146 1.57 -9.74 6.07
C ASP A 146 3.01 -10.20 5.79
N GLY A 147 3.74 -9.55 4.88
CA GLY A 147 5.17 -9.79 4.65
C GLY A 147 5.41 -11.14 3.97
N GLU A 148 6.04 -12.09 4.67
CA GLU A 148 6.23 -13.46 4.17
C GLU A 148 5.00 -14.35 4.38
N GLY A 149 3.84 -13.73 4.58
CA GLY A 149 2.56 -14.40 4.70
C GLY A 149 2.06 -14.95 3.35
N LYS A 150 0.81 -15.43 3.37
CA LYS A 150 0.20 -16.06 2.18
C LYS A 150 -0.50 -15.05 1.27
N LEU A 151 -0.73 -13.83 1.72
CA LEU A 151 -1.41 -12.84 0.92
C LEU A 151 -0.41 -12.20 -0.03
N LYS A 152 -0.92 -11.78 -1.19
CA LYS A 152 -0.10 -11.07 -2.16
C LYS A 152 0.01 -9.59 -1.76
N PRO A 153 1.09 -8.90 -2.17
CA PRO A 153 1.15 -7.45 -2.11
C PRO A 153 -0.04 -6.81 -2.84
N PHE A 154 -0.43 -5.61 -2.43
CA PHE A 154 -1.58 -4.90 -3.00
C PHE A 154 -1.35 -3.40 -3.15
N ASN A 155 -2.09 -2.80 -4.07
CA ASN A 155 -1.99 -1.38 -4.42
C ASN A 155 -2.77 -0.53 -3.42
N VAL A 156 -2.13 0.55 -2.98
CA VAL A 156 -2.71 1.54 -2.07
C VAL A 156 -2.34 2.95 -2.52
N THR A 157 -3.09 3.94 -2.05
CA THR A 157 -2.63 5.33 -2.13
C THR A 157 -1.99 5.71 -0.80
N CYS A 158 -0.73 6.11 -0.82
CA CYS A 158 -0.08 6.68 0.36
C CYS A 158 -0.21 8.19 0.32
N ASN A 159 -0.82 8.76 1.36
CA ASN A 159 -0.78 10.19 1.61
C ASN A 159 0.37 10.50 2.58
N MET A 160 1.45 11.05 2.05
CA MET A 160 2.70 11.31 2.78
C MET A 160 2.71 12.67 3.49
N THR A 161 1.59 13.41 3.42
CA THR A 161 1.41 14.74 4.00
C THR A 161 0.34 14.77 5.10
N ASP A 162 -0.60 13.82 5.11
CA ASP A 162 -1.65 13.70 6.12
C ASP A 162 -1.07 13.22 7.47
N LYS A 163 -1.75 13.54 8.57
CA LYS A 163 -1.40 13.19 9.96
C LYS A 163 0.08 13.47 10.29
N ASP A 164 0.50 14.72 10.13
CA ASP A 164 1.89 15.17 10.39
C ASP A 164 2.96 14.43 9.57
N GLY A 165 2.58 13.98 8.37
CA GLY A 165 3.50 13.36 7.43
C GLY A 165 3.94 11.96 7.81
N VAL A 166 3.20 11.24 8.67
CA VAL A 166 3.51 9.86 9.09
C VAL A 166 3.34 8.82 7.98
N GLY A 167 2.79 9.19 6.82
CA GLY A 167 2.47 8.26 5.74
C GLY A 167 1.20 7.48 6.01
N VAL A 168 0.06 7.99 5.52
CA VAL A 168 -1.26 7.39 5.70
C VAL A 168 -1.60 6.47 4.54
N THR A 169 -1.95 5.22 4.83
CA THR A 169 -2.47 4.27 3.86
C THR A 169 -3.95 4.55 3.61
N VAL A 170 -4.32 4.92 2.39
CA VAL A 170 -5.69 5.29 1.99
C VAL A 170 -6.24 4.27 1.00
N ILE A 171 -7.36 3.64 1.35
CA ILE A 171 -8.06 2.65 0.54
C ILE A 171 -9.44 3.17 0.14
N SER A 172 -9.64 3.34 -1.17
CA SER A 172 -10.92 3.75 -1.77
C SER A 172 -11.88 2.56 -1.91
N HIS A 173 -13.17 2.82 -2.10
CA HIS A 173 -14.19 1.80 -2.35
C HIS A 173 -15.33 2.32 -3.25
N ASP A 174 -16.25 1.42 -3.62
CA ASP A 174 -17.34 1.65 -4.59
C ASP A 174 -18.56 2.43 -4.05
N SER A 175 -18.47 3.06 -2.87
CA SER A 175 -19.65 3.63 -2.19
C SER A 175 -19.33 4.91 -1.41
N GLU A 176 -18.42 5.73 -1.92
CA GLU A 176 -17.96 6.96 -1.26
C GLU A 176 -18.92 8.14 -1.42
N ASN A 177 -19.75 8.14 -2.47
CA ASN A 177 -20.73 9.19 -2.72
C ASN A 177 -21.95 9.06 -1.81
N LYS A 178 -22.57 10.20 -1.50
CA LYS A 178 -23.88 10.25 -0.85
C LYS A 178 -24.88 9.43 -1.66
N THR A 179 -25.45 8.41 -1.03
CA THR A 179 -26.32 7.43 -1.67
C THR A 179 -27.66 7.39 -0.96
N GLN A 180 -28.76 7.51 -1.70
CA GLN A 180 -30.10 7.39 -1.16
C GLN A 180 -30.38 5.95 -0.73
N VAL A 181 -31.04 5.78 0.41
CA VAL A 181 -31.52 4.49 0.89
C VAL A 181 -32.82 4.18 0.16
N ASP A 182 -32.85 3.06 -0.58
CA ASP A 182 -34.06 2.61 -1.25
C ASP A 182 -35.18 2.33 -0.25
N LYS A 183 -36.43 2.40 -0.72
CA LYS A 183 -37.60 2.26 0.14
C LYS A 183 -37.60 0.91 0.87
N CYS A 184 -37.41 0.96 2.19
CA CYS A 184 -37.24 -0.22 3.03
C CYS A 184 -37.99 -0.07 4.35
N LYS A 185 -39.03 -0.88 4.55
CA LYS A 185 -39.85 -0.84 5.78
C LYS A 185 -39.19 -1.60 6.92
N ASP A 186 -38.69 -2.80 6.62
CA ASP A 186 -38.15 -3.70 7.63
C ASP A 186 -36.74 -3.28 8.05
N ARG A 187 -36.33 -3.68 9.25
CA ARG A 187 -35.02 -3.29 9.82
C ARG A 187 -33.89 -3.83 8.95
N GLY A 188 -33.02 -2.94 8.47
CA GLY A 188 -31.86 -3.30 7.65
C GLY A 188 -32.20 -4.05 6.37
N CYS A 189 -33.41 -3.91 5.83
CA CYS A 189 -33.76 -4.58 4.58
C CYS A 189 -33.02 -3.94 3.38
N TYR A 190 -32.67 -2.65 3.48
CA TYR A 190 -31.71 -2.04 2.58
C TYR A 190 -30.30 -2.52 2.95
N SER A 191 -29.54 -2.91 1.93
CA SER A 191 -28.19 -3.42 2.07
C SER A 191 -27.25 -2.78 1.06
N ARG A 192 -26.13 -2.25 1.54
CA ARG A 192 -25.03 -1.80 0.68
C ARG A 192 -23.76 -2.54 1.04
N ASN A 193 -23.32 -3.45 0.17
CA ASN A 193 -21.99 -4.07 0.27
C ASN A 193 -20.92 -3.06 -0.10
N ILE A 194 -19.80 -3.09 0.61
CA ILE A 194 -18.64 -2.24 0.33
C ILE A 194 -17.55 -3.09 -0.32
N SER A 195 -17.16 -2.70 -1.53
CA SER A 195 -16.07 -3.32 -2.28
C SER A 195 -14.87 -2.38 -2.29
N TYR A 196 -13.82 -2.72 -1.55
CA TYR A 196 -12.58 -1.95 -1.49
C TYR A 196 -11.74 -2.15 -2.75
N THR A 197 -11.32 -1.04 -3.36
CA THR A 197 -10.59 -1.04 -4.61
C THR A 197 -9.17 -1.57 -4.41
N GLY A 198 -8.85 -2.68 -5.08
CA GLY A 198 -7.50 -3.24 -5.10
C GLY A 198 -7.05 -3.96 -3.83
N ALA A 199 -7.96 -4.18 -2.85
CA ALA A 199 -7.62 -4.85 -1.59
C ALA A 199 -8.74 -5.79 -1.11
N SER A 200 -8.36 -6.99 -0.68
CA SER A 200 -9.26 -7.97 -0.08
C SER A 200 -9.40 -7.78 1.44
N PHE A 201 -10.49 -8.26 2.04
CA PHE A 201 -10.65 -8.20 3.51
C PHE A 201 -9.51 -8.85 4.30
N PRO A 202 -8.94 -10.00 3.90
CA PRO A 202 -7.74 -10.53 4.56
C PRO A 202 -6.53 -9.57 4.50
N GLN A 203 -6.29 -8.90 3.36
CA GLN A 203 -5.22 -7.90 3.24
C GLN A 203 -5.48 -6.70 4.14
N LEU A 204 -6.73 -6.21 4.17
CA LEU A 204 -7.12 -5.09 5.04
C LEU A 204 -7.04 -5.46 6.53
N ALA A 205 -7.32 -6.71 6.90
CA ALA A 205 -7.12 -7.21 8.26
C ALA A 205 -5.62 -7.21 8.63
N SER A 206 -4.74 -7.69 7.75
CA SER A 206 -3.29 -7.59 7.94
C SER A 206 -2.82 -6.15 8.08
N LEU A 207 -3.34 -5.22 7.26
CA LEU A 207 -3.06 -3.79 7.36
C LEU A 207 -3.43 -3.23 8.75
N THR A 208 -4.63 -3.56 9.26
CA THR A 208 -5.06 -3.08 10.60
C THR A 208 -4.16 -3.60 11.73
N ARG A 209 -3.56 -4.78 11.55
CA ARG A 209 -2.66 -5.38 12.55
C ARG A 209 -1.33 -4.64 12.62
N VAL A 210 -0.77 -4.26 11.47
CA VAL A 210 0.54 -3.57 11.40
C VAL A 210 0.44 -2.06 11.59
N SER A 211 -0.75 -1.47 11.44
CA SER A 211 -0.96 -0.04 11.65
C SER A 211 -1.36 0.31 13.08
N LYS A 212 -0.83 1.41 13.61
CA LYS A 212 -1.15 1.88 14.97
C LYS A 212 -2.61 2.32 15.09
N TYR A 213 -3.08 3.10 14.13
CA TYR A 213 -4.44 3.62 14.07
C TYR A 213 -5.08 3.28 12.72
N CYS A 214 -6.40 3.07 12.74
CA CYS A 214 -7.20 3.06 11.53
C CYS A 214 -8.51 3.79 11.78
N GLU A 215 -8.97 4.51 10.77
CA GLU A 215 -10.21 5.29 10.83
C GLU A 215 -11.01 5.16 9.53
N GLN A 216 -12.33 5.30 9.66
CA GLN A 216 -13.23 5.40 8.52
C GLN A 216 -14.40 6.31 8.86
N PHE A 217 -14.66 7.31 8.00
CA PHE A 217 -15.80 8.21 8.19
C PHE A 217 -17.11 7.51 7.83
N ILE A 218 -18.16 7.73 8.61
CA ILE A 218 -19.52 7.29 8.34
C ILE A 218 -20.48 8.44 8.62
N LYS A 219 -21.57 8.50 7.85
CA LYS A 219 -22.62 9.51 7.99
C LYS A 219 -23.97 8.94 7.56
N TYR A 220 -25.01 9.26 8.33
CA TYR A 220 -26.39 9.02 7.99
C TYR A 220 -27.20 10.31 8.11
N GLU A 221 -27.81 10.73 7.00
CA GLU A 221 -28.79 11.80 6.94
C GLU A 221 -30.18 11.18 6.86
N CYS A 222 -31.12 11.68 7.66
CA CYS A 222 -32.41 11.04 7.84
C CYS A 222 -33.53 12.08 7.94
N LYS A 223 -34.71 11.69 7.48
CA LYS A 223 -35.96 12.44 7.60
C LYS A 223 -37.08 11.44 7.85
N ALA A 224 -37.76 11.59 8.98
CA ALA A 224 -38.74 10.65 9.53
C ALA A 224 -38.26 9.19 9.66
N SER A 225 -36.94 8.96 9.62
CA SER A 225 -36.28 7.66 9.70
C SER A 225 -35.35 7.62 10.91
N LYS A 226 -35.31 6.49 11.62
CA LYS A 226 -34.53 6.31 12.87
C LYS A 226 -33.41 5.29 12.76
N ILE A 227 -32.39 5.42 13.61
CA ILE A 227 -31.31 4.42 13.75
C ILE A 227 -31.75 3.34 14.74
N PHE A 228 -32.32 3.73 15.88
CA PHE A 228 -32.75 2.83 16.94
C PHE A 228 -34.27 2.89 17.16
N ALA A 229 -34.87 1.75 17.48
CA ALA A 229 -36.26 1.72 17.94
C ALA A 229 -36.39 2.36 19.34
N LYS A 230 -37.51 3.06 19.57
CA LYS A 230 -37.88 3.55 20.91
C LYS A 230 -37.97 2.37 21.89
N LYS A 231 -37.50 2.59 23.13
CA LYS A 231 -37.56 1.59 24.22
C LYS A 231 -39.01 1.32 24.60
N ILE A 232 -39.61 0.26 24.07
CA ILE A 232 -40.98 -0.16 24.45
C ILE A 232 -40.93 -1.23 25.57
N SER A 233 -39.80 -1.94 25.78
CA SER A 233 -39.63 -2.87 26.91
C SER A 233 -38.16 -3.27 27.14
N SER A 234 -37.87 -3.93 28.27
CA SER A 234 -36.55 -4.50 28.62
C SER A 234 -36.01 -5.52 27.59
N LYS A 235 -36.87 -6.08 26.72
CA LYS A 235 -36.50 -6.94 25.58
C LYS A 235 -36.13 -6.16 24.29
N ALA A 236 -36.20 -4.83 24.28
CA ALA A 236 -36.04 -4.00 23.08
C ALA A 236 -34.60 -3.58 22.76
N ARG A 237 -33.60 -3.97 23.58
CA ARG A 237 -32.18 -3.54 23.39
C ARG A 237 -31.60 -3.90 22.01
N ASN A 238 -32.18 -4.86 21.29
CA ASN A 238 -31.63 -5.34 20.01
C ASN A 238 -32.39 -4.85 18.75
N ARG A 239 -33.23 -3.81 18.86
CA ARG A 239 -34.07 -3.33 17.75
C ARG A 239 -33.47 -2.06 17.11
N SER A 240 -32.50 -2.22 16.22
CA SER A 240 -31.96 -1.14 15.38
C SER A 240 -32.54 -1.22 13.97
N TYR A 241 -32.85 -0.09 13.36
CA TYR A 241 -33.23 0.03 11.95
C TYR A 241 -32.02 0.26 11.06
N ALA A 242 -30.98 0.90 11.59
CA ALA A 242 -29.70 1.10 10.92
C ALA A 242 -28.53 0.51 11.71
N TRP A 243 -27.58 -0.11 11.00
CA TRP A 243 -26.29 -0.55 11.54
C TRP A 243 -25.27 -0.72 10.42
N TRP A 244 -24.01 -0.90 10.79
CA TRP A 244 -22.97 -1.33 9.86
C TRP A 244 -22.41 -2.69 10.28
N MET A 245 -21.83 -3.42 9.34
CA MET A 245 -21.20 -4.71 9.58
C MET A 245 -19.69 -4.54 9.59
N SER A 246 -19.03 -5.07 10.61
CA SER A 246 -17.57 -5.11 10.68
C SER A 246 -16.98 -5.94 9.55
N ARG A 247 -15.65 -5.83 9.35
CA ARG A 247 -14.91 -6.70 8.43
C ARG A 247 -15.19 -8.20 8.62
N ASP A 248 -15.45 -8.59 9.87
CA ASP A 248 -15.71 -9.96 10.32
C ASP A 248 -17.21 -10.31 10.32
N SER A 249 -18.03 -9.50 9.65
CA SER A 249 -19.49 -9.67 9.54
C SER A 249 -20.23 -9.65 10.88
N ILE A 250 -19.70 -8.90 11.85
CA ILE A 250 -20.35 -8.69 13.14
C ILE A 250 -21.15 -7.38 13.05
N LYS A 251 -22.41 -7.42 13.49
CA LYS A 251 -23.29 -6.25 13.55
C LYS A 251 -22.74 -5.23 14.56
N MET A 252 -22.51 -4.00 14.09
CA MET A 252 -22.06 -2.88 14.90
C MET A 252 -23.16 -1.84 15.07
N THR A 253 -23.46 -1.52 16.32
CA THR A 253 -24.55 -0.61 16.72
C THR A 253 -24.04 0.69 17.32
N TYR A 254 -22.74 0.95 17.29
CA TYR A 254 -22.22 2.29 17.58
C TYR A 254 -22.00 3.03 16.26
N TRP A 255 -22.19 4.34 16.33
CA TRP A 255 -22.17 5.22 15.17
C TRP A 255 -21.28 6.44 15.43
N ASP A 256 -20.73 7.00 14.36
CA ASP A 256 -20.26 8.39 14.36
C ASP A 256 -19.18 8.73 15.39
N GLY A 257 -18.28 7.79 15.67
CA GLY A 257 -17.21 7.98 16.64
C GLY A 257 -17.59 7.75 18.10
N ALA A 258 -18.80 7.25 18.36
CA ALA A 258 -19.13 6.70 19.66
C ALA A 258 -18.30 5.44 19.97
N ASP A 259 -18.12 5.14 21.26
CA ASP A 259 -17.39 3.96 21.70
C ASP A 259 -18.05 2.66 21.22
N ALA A 260 -17.22 1.64 20.99
CA ALA A 260 -17.70 0.30 20.68
C ALA A 260 -18.64 -0.20 21.78
N ASN A 261 -19.74 -0.84 21.38
CA ASN A 261 -20.81 -1.34 22.28
C ASN A 261 -21.57 -0.25 23.06
N SER A 262 -21.37 1.03 22.75
CA SER A 262 -22.12 2.12 23.38
C SER A 262 -23.59 2.14 23.02
N ASP A 263 -23.93 1.51 21.88
CA ASP A 263 -25.30 1.47 21.38
C ASP A 263 -25.82 2.91 21.14
N LYS A 264 -24.96 3.85 20.75
CA LYS A 264 -25.30 5.27 20.60
C LYS A 264 -24.52 5.90 19.44
N CYS A 265 -24.95 7.10 19.04
CA CYS A 265 -24.17 8.03 18.23
C CYS A 265 -23.37 8.97 19.15
N ALA A 266 -22.37 9.68 18.61
CA ALA A 266 -21.54 10.60 19.40
C ALA A 266 -22.37 11.62 20.20
N CYS A 267 -23.39 12.22 19.58
CA CYS A 267 -24.24 13.18 20.28
C CYS A 267 -24.97 12.58 21.50
N GLY A 268 -25.26 11.27 21.47
CA GLY A 268 -25.94 10.55 22.54
C GLY A 268 -25.00 10.17 23.69
N ILE A 269 -23.69 10.15 23.45
CA ILE A 269 -22.64 10.04 24.46
C ILE A 269 -22.46 11.39 25.13
N GLU A 270 -22.29 12.45 24.34
CA GLU A 270 -22.02 13.81 24.80
C GLU A 270 -23.25 14.55 25.34
N ARG A 271 -24.45 13.99 25.16
CA ARG A 271 -25.74 14.62 25.49
C ARG A 271 -25.98 15.92 24.71
N THR A 272 -25.46 15.97 23.48
CA THR A 272 -25.56 17.10 22.55
C THR A 272 -26.58 16.86 21.44
N CYS A 273 -27.26 15.71 21.39
CA CYS A 273 -28.32 15.49 20.41
C CYS A 273 -29.43 16.53 20.55
N VAL A 274 -30.12 16.83 19.44
CA VAL A 274 -31.27 17.76 19.40
C VAL A 274 -32.27 17.43 20.50
N ASN A 275 -32.64 16.16 20.61
CA ASN A 275 -33.30 15.63 21.79
C ASN A 275 -32.30 14.90 22.68
N ARG A 276 -31.90 15.54 23.78
CA ARG A 276 -30.88 15.03 24.73
C ARG A 276 -31.24 13.70 25.40
N THR A 277 -32.48 13.24 25.30
CA THR A 277 -32.93 11.95 25.86
C THR A 277 -32.73 10.77 24.90
N LEU A 278 -32.43 11.04 23.63
CA LEU A 278 -32.28 10.05 22.56
C LEU A 278 -30.82 9.60 22.37
N ARG A 279 -30.64 8.52 21.61
CA ARG A 279 -29.32 7.90 21.38
C ARG A 279 -28.57 8.55 20.21
N CYS A 280 -29.32 9.15 19.28
CA CYS A 280 -28.87 9.76 18.04
C CYS A 280 -29.82 10.90 17.64
N ASN A 281 -29.38 11.82 16.78
CA ASN A 281 -30.23 12.86 16.22
C ASN A 281 -31.35 12.27 15.37
N CYS A 282 -31.04 11.26 14.55
CA CYS A 282 -32.02 10.58 13.70
C CYS A 282 -33.15 9.88 14.46
N ASP A 283 -32.93 9.52 15.73
CA ASP A 283 -33.98 8.89 16.53
C ASP A 283 -35.15 9.84 16.88
N THR A 284 -34.99 11.15 16.62
CA THR A 284 -36.07 12.14 16.74
C THR A 284 -37.25 11.75 15.84
N ASN A 285 -36.96 11.18 14.66
CA ASN A 285 -37.95 10.63 13.73
C ASN A 285 -39.02 11.65 13.33
N ASP A 286 -38.61 12.90 13.12
CA ASP A 286 -39.44 14.01 12.67
C ASP A 286 -39.23 14.30 11.17
N GLU A 287 -40.05 15.17 10.60
CA GLU A 287 -39.99 15.49 9.16
C GLU A 287 -38.88 16.50 8.81
N GLU A 288 -38.02 16.85 9.78
CA GLU A 288 -36.82 17.66 9.58
C GLU A 288 -35.64 16.78 9.19
N TRP A 289 -34.75 17.30 8.34
CA TRP A 289 -33.49 16.61 8.05
C TRP A 289 -32.59 16.65 9.29
N ARG A 290 -32.18 15.46 9.74
CA ARG A 290 -31.22 15.26 10.82
C ARG A 290 -30.01 14.50 10.29
N GLU A 291 -28.93 14.56 11.05
CA GLU A 291 -27.67 13.90 10.71
C GLU A 291 -27.00 13.35 11.97
N ASP A 292 -26.43 12.16 11.83
CA ASP A 292 -25.39 11.66 12.70
C ASP A 292 -24.18 11.29 11.81
N SER A 293 -22.99 11.80 12.15
CA SER A 293 -21.75 11.61 11.36
C SER A 293 -20.48 11.63 12.23
N GLY A 294 -19.47 10.86 11.84
CA GLY A 294 -18.19 10.84 12.56
C GLY A 294 -17.20 9.76 12.11
N LEU A 295 -16.06 9.67 12.80
CA LEU A 295 -15.00 8.69 12.49
C LEU A 295 -15.17 7.44 13.34
N LEU A 296 -15.35 6.29 12.69
CA LEU A 296 -15.11 4.99 13.31
C LEU A 296 -13.60 4.82 13.49
N THR A 297 -13.14 4.52 14.70
CA THR A 297 -11.69 4.43 15.03
C THR A 297 -11.27 3.09 15.64
N ASN A 298 -12.23 2.22 15.99
CA ASN A 298 -11.90 0.89 16.50
C ASN A 298 -11.40 -0.01 15.35
N LYS A 299 -10.07 -0.06 15.20
CA LYS A 299 -9.40 -0.82 14.14
C LYS A 299 -9.65 -2.33 14.18
N THR A 300 -10.14 -2.90 15.29
CA THR A 300 -10.48 -4.34 15.34
C THR A 300 -11.80 -4.65 14.63
N HIS A 301 -12.64 -3.65 14.40
CA HIS A 301 -13.92 -3.81 13.67
C HIS A 301 -13.84 -3.32 12.22
N LEU A 302 -12.97 -2.36 11.95
CA LEU A 302 -12.77 -1.79 10.62
C LEU A 302 -12.03 -2.74 9.67
N PRO A 303 -12.16 -2.56 8.35
CA PRO A 303 -13.06 -1.62 7.67
C PRO A 303 -14.56 -1.99 7.71
N VAL A 304 -15.43 -1.06 7.34
CA VAL A 304 -16.87 -1.30 7.18
C VAL A 304 -17.11 -2.24 5.99
N ARG A 305 -17.69 -3.41 6.25
CA ARG A 305 -18.02 -4.39 5.19
C ARG A 305 -19.32 -4.06 4.48
N GLN A 306 -20.27 -3.51 5.22
CA GLN A 306 -21.65 -3.40 4.75
C GLN A 306 -22.43 -2.38 5.56
N LEU A 307 -23.34 -1.65 4.90
CA LEU A 307 -24.30 -0.77 5.54
C LEU A 307 -25.71 -1.36 5.47
N ARG A 308 -26.50 -1.12 6.50
CA ARG A 308 -27.87 -1.64 6.67
C ARG A 308 -28.76 -0.51 7.14
N PHE A 309 -29.88 -0.30 6.45
CA PHE A 309 -30.86 0.73 6.79
C PHE A 309 -32.29 0.18 6.62
N GLY A 310 -33.24 0.85 7.27
CA GLY A 310 -34.68 0.61 7.15
C GLY A 310 -35.43 1.83 7.65
N ASP A 311 -36.74 1.73 7.80
CA ASP A 311 -37.61 2.87 8.16
C ASP A 311 -37.65 3.97 7.07
N THR A 312 -37.64 3.57 5.80
CA THR A 312 -37.59 4.46 4.61
C THR A 312 -38.72 4.21 3.61
N ASN A 313 -39.87 3.66 4.03
CA ASN A 313 -40.91 3.20 3.10
C ASN A 313 -42.12 4.14 2.99
N ARG A 314 -42.44 4.90 4.05
CA ARG A 314 -43.61 5.79 4.04
C ARG A 314 -43.35 7.07 3.23
N ASN A 315 -44.43 7.76 2.85
CA ASN A 315 -44.43 8.94 1.96
C ASN A 315 -43.54 10.13 2.41
N LYS A 316 -42.95 10.09 3.61
CA LYS A 316 -42.10 11.14 4.18
C LYS A 316 -40.79 10.60 4.78
N GLU A 317 -40.58 9.28 4.70
CA GLU A 317 -39.40 8.63 5.25
C GLU A 317 -38.30 8.60 4.20
N GLU A 318 -37.19 9.28 4.47
CA GLU A 318 -36.05 9.39 3.57
C GLU A 318 -34.75 9.21 4.35
N GLY A 319 -33.75 8.63 3.69
CA GLY A 319 -32.43 8.44 4.28
C GLY A 319 -31.34 8.47 3.22
N HIS A 320 -30.18 9.02 3.56
CA HIS A 320 -28.98 8.98 2.75
C HIS A 320 -27.79 8.56 3.60
N HIS A 321 -26.91 7.73 3.04
CA HIS A 321 -25.67 7.35 3.70
C HIS A 321 -24.46 7.82 2.92
N THR A 322 -23.38 8.08 3.64
CA THR A 322 -22.05 8.37 3.09
C THR A 322 -21.02 7.60 3.91
N LEU A 323 -20.08 6.95 3.22
CA LEU A 323 -18.98 6.21 3.84
C LEU A 323 -17.68 6.73 3.24
N GLY A 324 -16.79 7.22 4.08
CA GLY A 324 -15.48 7.70 3.64
C GLY A 324 -14.49 6.55 3.40
N LYS A 325 -13.38 6.91 2.76
CA LYS A 325 -12.23 6.02 2.54
C LYS A 325 -11.74 5.40 3.84
N PHE A 326 -11.27 4.16 3.75
CA PHE A 326 -10.62 3.50 4.87
C PHE A 326 -9.16 3.95 4.96
N LYS A 327 -8.76 4.45 6.13
CA LYS A 327 -7.41 4.97 6.36
C LYS A 327 -6.72 4.23 7.50
N CYS A 328 -5.45 3.89 7.34
CA CYS A 328 -4.61 3.32 8.41
C CYS A 328 -3.24 4.00 8.43
N TYR A 329 -2.70 4.27 9.62
CA TYR A 329 -1.45 5.02 9.80
C TYR A 329 -0.76 4.73 11.14
N GLY A 330 0.53 5.07 11.20
CA GLY A 330 1.43 4.75 12.30
C GLY A 330 1.83 3.28 12.30
N ILE A 331 2.95 2.95 12.94
CA ILE A 331 3.48 1.58 13.06
C ILE A 331 3.07 1.03 14.43
N ALA A 332 2.49 -0.17 14.45
CA ALA A 332 2.05 -0.88 15.65
C ALA A 332 3.20 -1.64 16.35
#